data_AF-A0A2V9VS94-F1
#
_entry.id   AF-A0A2V9VS94-F1
#
_cell.length_a   1.000
_cell.length_b   1.000
_cell.length_c   1.000
_cell.angle_alpha   90.00
_cell.angle_beta   90.00
_cell.angle_gamma   90.00
#
_symmetry.space_group_name_H-M   'P 1'
#
loop_
_entity.id
_entity.type
_entity.pdbx_description
1 polymer ?
#
loop_
_entity_poly.entity_id
_entity_poly.type
_entity_poly.pdbx_seq_one_letter_code
_entity_poly.pdbx_strand_id
1 'polypeptide(L)' 'MTTAERELSAFFNAVTELFGSEQAQLSAEDWLHELIKIDGLPTSAREWRLITAKASTRLPNGVNASSPSTELTNA' A
#
# COMPACT_ATOMS: atom_id res chain seq x y z
N MET A 1 -13.35 -15.10 -8.80
CA MET A 1 -12.37 -14.21 -8.17
C MET A 1 -12.07 -14.73 -6.77
N THR A 2 -10.80 -15.02 -6.46
CA THR A 2 -10.40 -15.51 -5.12
C THR A 2 -10.27 -14.35 -4.12
N THR A 3 -10.21 -14.62 -2.81
CA THR A 3 -9.97 -13.56 -1.79
C THR A 3 -8.63 -12.88 -2.01
N ALA A 4 -7.60 -13.63 -2.39
CA ALA A 4 -6.27 -13.12 -2.71
C ALA A 4 -6.33 -12.10 -3.86
N GLU A 5 -6.97 -12.49 -4.96
CA GLU A 5 -7.14 -11.65 -6.14
C GLU A 5 -7.93 -10.38 -5.79
N ARG A 6 -9.01 -10.49 -5.00
CA ARG A 6 -9.80 -9.33 -4.58
C ARG A 6 -8.99 -8.35 -3.72
N GLU A 7 -8.23 -8.84 -2.75
CA GLU A 7 -7.43 -8.00 -1.86
C GLU A 7 -6.30 -7.30 -2.64
N LEU A 8 -5.59 -8.02 -3.53
CA LEU A 8 -4.54 -7.43 -4.36
C LEU A 8 -5.10 -6.40 -5.36
N SER A 9 -6.21 -6.71 -6.05
CA SER A 9 -6.84 -5.75 -6.97
C SER A 9 -7.32 -4.49 -6.25
N ALA A 10 -7.97 -4.62 -5.09
CA ALA A 10 -8.42 -3.47 -4.31
C ALA A 10 -7.24 -2.60 -3.87
N PHE A 11 -6.18 -3.22 -3.37
CA PHE A 11 -4.95 -2.52 -2.96
C PHE A 11 -4.27 -1.82 -4.15
N PHE A 12 -4.05 -2.53 -5.25
CA PHE A 12 -3.41 -1.99 -6.45
C PHE A 12 -4.17 -0.79 -7.01
N ASN A 13 -5.49 -0.87 -7.10
CA ASN A 13 -6.32 0.22 -7.60
C ASN A 13 -6.25 1.44 -6.67
N ALA A 14 -6.33 1.24 -5.35
CA ALA A 14 -6.22 2.33 -4.39
C ALA A 14 -4.84 3.02 -4.44
N VAL A 15 -3.75 2.24 -4.56
CA VAL A 15 -2.41 2.81 -4.70
C VAL A 15 -2.25 3.52 -6.05
N THR A 16 -2.83 2.99 -7.12
CA THR A 16 -2.82 3.64 -8.44
C THR A 16 -3.50 5.00 -8.38
N GLU A 17 -4.65 5.10 -7.73
CA GLU A 17 -5.40 6.35 -7.58
C GLU A 17 -4.66 7.39 -6.73
N LEU A 18 -3.98 6.96 -5.66
CA LEU A 18 -3.36 7.88 -4.70
C LEU A 18 -1.91 8.25 -5.03
N PHE A 19 -1.15 7.35 -5.65
CA PHE A 19 0.29 7.47 -5.86
C PHE A 19 0.73 7.23 -7.30
N GLY A 20 -0.18 6.83 -8.19
CA GLY A 20 0.12 6.54 -9.59
C GLY A 20 0.50 5.08 -9.86
N SER A 21 0.50 4.72 -11.14
CA SER A 21 0.64 3.33 -11.61
C SER A 21 2.03 2.73 -11.33
N GLU A 22 3.09 3.55 -11.34
CA GLU A 22 4.45 3.08 -11.01
C GLU A 22 4.52 2.63 -9.55
N GLN A 23 4.02 3.45 -8.62
CA GLN A 23 3.98 3.09 -7.21
C GLN A 23 3.07 1.87 -6.98
N ALA A 24 1.97 1.73 -7.71
CA ALA A 24 1.10 0.56 -7.61
C ALA A 24 1.79 -0.75 -8.02
N GLN A 25 2.63 -0.71 -9.05
CA GLN A 25 3.43 -1.87 -9.47
C GLN A 25 4.44 -2.27 -8.39
N LEU A 26 5.21 -1.31 -7.88
CA LEU A 26 6.15 -1.55 -6.78
C LEU A 26 5.44 -2.09 -5.54
N SER A 27 4.28 -1.53 -5.19
CA SER A 27 3.49 -1.99 -4.05
C SER A 27 2.89 -3.38 -4.26
N ALA A 28 2.55 -3.78 -5.49
CA ALA A 28 2.14 -5.15 -5.78
C ALA A 28 3.30 -6.14 -5.60
N GLU A 29 4.52 -5.78 -5.99
CA GLU A 29 5.71 -6.59 -5.73
C GLU A 29 5.97 -6.72 -4.23
N ASP A 30 5.86 -5.63 -3.47
CA ASP A 30 5.94 -5.66 -2.00
C ASP A 30 4.88 -6.56 -1.37
N TRP A 31 3.64 -6.51 -1.89
CA TRP A 31 2.56 -7.38 -1.43
C TRP A 31 2.87 -8.86 -1.67
N LEU A 32 3.39 -9.20 -2.86
CA LEU A 32 3.84 -10.55 -3.18
C LEU A 32 5.03 -10.98 -2.32
N HIS A 33 5.97 -10.08 -2.01
CA HIS A 33 7.07 -10.36 -1.08
C HIS A 33 6.57 -10.65 0.34
N GLU A 34 5.55 -9.93 0.84
CA GLU A 34 4.96 -10.25 2.15
C GLU A 34 4.21 -11.59 2.14
N LEU A 35 3.62 -11.99 1.01
CA LEU A 35 3.02 -13.31 0.83
C LEU A 35 4.09 -14.43 0.84
N ILE A 36 5.25 -14.23 0.21
CA ILE A 36 6.31 -15.26 0.15
C ILE A 36 6.95 -15.50 1.54
N LYS A 37 6.83 -14.55 2.47
CA LYS A 37 7.40 -14.66 3.83
C LYS A 37 6.62 -15.57 4.78
N ILE A 38 5.39 -15.95 4.44
CA ILE A 38 4.59 -16.83 5.30
C ILE A 38 4.76 -18.29 4.88
N ASP A 39 4.79 -19.19 5.86
CA ASP A 39 4.86 -20.62 5.63
C ASP A 39 3.49 -21.13 5.14
N GLY A 40 3.31 -21.17 3.81
CA GLY A 40 2.09 -21.64 3.16
C GLY A 40 1.17 -20.51 2.68
N LEU A 41 -0.07 -20.85 2.35
CA LEU A 41 -1.05 -19.88 1.84
C LEU A 41 -2.01 -19.41 2.95
N PRO A 42 -2.41 -18.12 2.94
CA PRO A 42 -3.45 -17.64 3.83
C PRO A 42 -4.76 -18.40 3.63
N THR A 43 -5.35 -18.82 4.74
CA THR A 43 -6.57 -19.63 4.79
C THR A 43 -7.81 -18.79 5.08
N SER A 44 -7.64 -17.52 5.46
CA SER A 44 -8.75 -16.62 5.81
C SER A 44 -8.62 -15.23 5.20
N ALA A 45 -9.75 -14.55 5.02
CA ALA A 45 -9.77 -13.15 4.58
C ALA A 45 -8.98 -12.22 5.52
N ARG A 46 -8.95 -12.52 6.83
CA ARG A 46 -8.18 -11.74 7.80
C ARG A 46 -6.68 -11.82 7.54
N GLU A 47 -6.17 -12.99 7.19
CA GLU A 47 -4.74 -13.18 6.88
C GLU A 47 -4.36 -12.48 5.56
N TRP A 48 -5.23 -12.52 4.55
CA TRP A 48 -5.02 -11.74 3.32
C TRP A 48 -4.96 -10.23 3.59
N ARG A 49 -5.87 -9.71 4.43
CA ARG A 49 -5.84 -8.29 4.84
C ARG A 49 -4.57 -7.93 5.61
N LEU A 50 -4.02 -8.86 6.39
CA LEU A 50 -2.77 -8.62 7.11
C LEU A 50 -1.59 -8.44 6.13
N ILE A 51 -1.54 -9.20 5.04
CA ILE A 51 -0.55 -9.01 3.96
C ILE A 51 -0.71 -7.62 3.35
N THR A 52 -1.94 -7.22 3.00
CA THR A 52 -2.24 -5.88 2.48
C THR A 52 -1.82 -4.77 3.44
N ALA A 53 -2.08 -4.93 4.73
CA ALA A 53 -1.67 -3.96 5.75
C ALA A 53 -0.14 -3.84 5.85
N LYS A 54 0.59 -4.96 5.83
CA LYS A 54 2.06 -4.95 5.84
C LYS A 54 2.63 -4.27 4.59
N ALA A 55 2.11 -4.58 3.40
CA ALA A 55 2.51 -3.91 2.17
C ALA A 55 2.24 -2.39 2.25
N SER A 56 1.11 -1.98 2.82
CA SER A 56 0.74 -0.57 2.98
C SER A 56 1.72 0.22 3.86
N THR A 57 2.39 -0.42 4.84
CA THR A 57 3.41 0.26 5.67
C THR A 57 4.67 0.67 4.90
N ARG A 58 4.86 0.16 3.67
CA ARG A 58 5.96 0.50 2.79
C ARG A 58 5.63 1.65 1.84
N LEU A 59 4.37 2.08 1.80
CA LEU A 59 3.97 3.21 0.97
C LEU A 59 4.68 4.48 1.45
N PRO A 60 5.03 5.39 0.53
CA PRO A 60 5.56 6.69 0.91
C PRO A 60 4.62 7.37 1.90
N ASN A 61 5.16 7.92 3.00
CA ASN A 61 4.38 8.77 3.90
C ASN A 61 3.83 9.93 3.06
N GLY A 62 2.51 10.01 2.92
CA GLY A 62 1.86 11.04 2.11
C GLY A 62 2.26 12.44 2.57
N VAL A 63 3.14 13.09 1.82
CA VAL A 63 3.31 14.56 1.84
C VAL A 63 2.12 15.20 1.12
N ASN A 64 0.93 14.93 1.64
CA ASN A 64 -0.28 15.72 1.44
C ASN A 64 -0.79 16.26 2.80
N ALA A 65 0.07 16.31 3.82
CA ALA A 65 -0.06 17.34 4.84
C ALA A 65 0.53 18.60 4.24
N SER A 66 -0.32 19.57 3.91
CA SER A 66 0.10 20.92 3.53
C SER A 66 1.25 21.35 4.44
N SER A 67 2.43 21.53 3.86
CA SER A 67 3.49 22.25 4.55
C SER A 67 2.90 23.57 5.01
N PRO A 68 2.87 23.93 6.30
CA PRO A 68 2.75 25.33 6.63
C PRO A 68 4.04 25.97 6.12
N SER A 69 3.97 26.59 4.94
CA SER A 69 4.95 27.57 4.50
C SER A 69 5.03 28.60 5.62
N THR A 70 6.00 28.40 6.50
CA THR A 70 6.31 29.35 7.56
C THR A 70 7.23 30.38 6.92
N GLU A 71 6.67 31.16 5.99
CA GLU A 71 7.27 32.42 5.58
C GLU A 71 6.94 33.44 6.67
N LEU A 72 7.69 33.38 7.77
CA LEU A 72 7.82 34.52 8.67
C LEU A 72 8.88 35.45 8.08
N THR A 73 8.48 36.17 7.03
CA THR A 73 9.06 37.48 6.75
C THR A 73 8.33 38.48 7.65
N ASN A 74 9.04 39.03 8.62
CA ASN A 74 8.65 40.30 9.20
C ASN A 74 9.90 41.14 9.37
N ALA A 75 9.76 42.36 8.86
CA ALA A 75 10.74 43.43 8.75
C ALA A 75 11.22 43.99 10.10
#